data_AF-A0AAV1W5V5-F1
#
_entry.id   AF-A0AAV1W5V5-F1
#
_cell.length_a   1.000
_cell.length_b   1.000
_cell.length_c   1.000
_cell.angle_alpha   90.00
_cell.angle_beta   90.00
_cell.angle_gamma   90.00
#
_symmetry.space_group_name_H-M   'P 1'
#
loop_
_entity.id
_entity.type
_entity.pdbx_description
1 polymer ?
#
loop_
_entity_poly.entity_id
_entity_poly.type
_entity_poly.pdbx_seq_one_letter_code
_entity_poly.pdbx_strand_id
1 'polypeptide(L)'
;MSRKKNSEMVSEDEDSDIETLESDIKQMAEKVLLYRSTLPDQLNNTLLSVLAIQRPHFPQPSLSSKPSASELNIGSGESSSLPQDPEIAKKVKLLNEKISSNCSAMPAVLKNMKDCIAKFDELDSYNAIIHPAFKRKRSG
;
A
#
# COMPACT_ATOMS: atom_id res chain seq x y z
N MET A 1 9.87 68.33 32.49
CA MET A 1 10.09 66.88 32.46
C MET A 1 9.25 66.31 31.32
N SER A 2 9.86 66.04 30.16
CA SER A 2 9.18 65.52 28.97
C SER A 2 9.77 64.16 28.61
N ARG A 3 9.19 63.08 29.15
CA ARG A 3 9.41 61.70 28.72
C ARG A 3 8.15 60.89 28.99
N LYS A 4 7.11 61.08 28.19
CA LYS A 4 5.92 60.20 28.19
C LYS A 4 5.15 60.31 26.86
N LYS A 5 5.84 60.08 25.75
CA LYS A 5 5.18 60.01 24.43
C LYS A 5 5.74 58.94 23.47
N ASN A 6 6.61 58.05 23.98
CA ASN A 6 7.24 56.98 23.19
C ASN A 6 6.70 55.57 23.48
N SER A 7 5.73 55.42 24.39
CA SER A 7 5.23 54.10 24.82
C SER A 7 3.87 53.72 24.21
N GLU A 8 3.15 54.68 23.63
CA GLU A 8 1.74 54.50 23.20
C GLU A 8 1.62 54.23 21.70
N MET A 9 2.62 54.67 20.91
CA MET A 9 2.68 54.43 19.47
C MET A 9 3.24 53.04 19.10
N VAL A 10 3.87 52.33 20.05
CA VAL A 10 4.40 50.97 19.82
C VAL A 10 3.33 49.90 20.08
N SER A 11 2.39 50.16 20.98
CA SER A 11 1.31 49.21 21.32
C SER A 11 0.25 49.07 20.23
N GLU A 12 -0.07 50.14 19.49
CA GLU A 12 -1.10 50.10 18.45
C GLU A 12 -0.67 49.25 17.23
N ASP A 13 0.62 49.29 16.86
CA ASP A 13 1.19 48.43 15.81
C ASP A 13 1.21 46.95 16.26
N GLU A 14 1.59 46.67 17.51
CA GLU A 14 1.59 45.31 18.07
C GLU A 14 0.18 44.70 18.13
N ASP A 15 -0.83 45.48 18.53
CA ASP A 15 -2.23 45.03 18.59
C ASP A 15 -2.80 44.74 17.18
N SER A 16 -2.46 45.57 16.19
CA SER A 16 -2.84 45.35 14.78
C SER A 16 -2.21 44.07 14.23
N ASP A 17 -0.92 43.84 14.49
CA ASP A 17 -0.22 42.64 14.05
C ASP A 17 -0.82 41.37 14.68
N ILE A 18 -1.21 41.42 15.96
CA ILE A 18 -1.89 40.33 16.65
C ILE A 18 -3.24 40.01 15.99
N GLU A 19 -4.05 41.02 15.69
CA GLU A 19 -5.36 40.82 15.04
C GLU A 19 -5.23 40.18 13.65
N THR A 20 -4.21 40.57 12.87
CA THR A 20 -3.94 39.93 11.57
C THR A 20 -3.56 38.46 11.73
N LEU A 21 -2.72 38.14 12.73
CA LEU A 21 -2.26 36.78 12.96
C LEU A 21 -3.39 35.87 13.44
N GLU A 22 -4.29 36.37 14.28
CA GLU A 22 -5.49 35.64 14.70
C GLU A 22 -6.42 35.32 13.53
N SER A 23 -6.63 36.30 12.64
CA SER A 23 -7.40 36.11 11.40
C SER A 23 -6.76 35.05 10.50
N ASP A 24 -5.45 35.10 10.32
CA ASP A 24 -4.70 34.13 9.51
C ASP A 24 -4.78 32.72 10.09
N ILE A 25 -4.60 32.56 11.41
CA ILE A 25 -4.77 31.27 12.10
C ILE A 25 -6.17 30.72 11.88
N LYS A 26 -7.19 31.57 11.97
CA LYS A 26 -8.58 31.17 11.74
C LYS A 26 -8.82 30.71 10.30
N GLN A 27 -8.29 31.44 9.31
CA GLN A 27 -8.35 31.03 7.91
C GLN A 27 -7.60 29.72 7.65
N MET A 28 -6.43 29.54 8.26
CA MET A 28 -5.67 28.29 8.14
C MET A 28 -6.43 27.11 8.75
N ALA A 29 -7.06 27.29 9.91
CA ALA A 29 -7.86 26.25 10.55
C ALA A 29 -9.04 25.82 9.66
N GLU A 30 -9.73 26.78 9.04
CA GLU A 30 -10.82 26.51 8.09
C GLU A 30 -10.33 25.73 6.87
N LYS A 31 -9.20 26.15 6.27
CA LYS A 31 -8.58 25.44 5.13
C LYS A 31 -8.18 24.01 5.52
N VAL A 32 -7.60 23.80 6.70
CA VAL A 32 -7.24 22.46 7.18
C VAL A 32 -8.47 21.58 7.34
N LEU A 33 -9.57 22.12 7.91
CA LEU A 33 -10.82 21.39 8.05
C LEU A 33 -11.40 21.01 6.68
N LEU A 34 -11.44 21.96 5.75
CA LEU A 34 -11.89 21.75 4.38
C LEU A 34 -11.08 20.63 3.70
N TYR A 35 -9.75 20.69 3.77
CA TYR A 35 -8.89 19.66 3.18
C TYR A 35 -9.09 18.30 3.85
N ARG A 36 -9.20 18.23 5.18
CA ARG A 36 -9.47 16.98 5.89
C ARG A 36 -10.80 16.34 5.49
N SER A 37 -11.81 17.17 5.18
CA SER A 37 -13.12 16.68 4.76
C SER A 37 -13.19 16.28 3.28
N THR A 38 -12.34 16.84 2.41
CA THR A 38 -12.48 16.69 0.95
C THR A 38 -11.39 15.85 0.29
N LEU A 39 -10.14 15.91 0.77
CA LEU A 39 -9.02 15.18 0.17
C LEU A 39 -9.21 13.66 0.18
N PRO A 40 -9.68 13.02 1.28
CA PRO A 40 -9.84 11.57 1.30
C PRO A 40 -10.78 11.06 0.20
N ASP A 41 -11.91 11.74 0.01
CA ASP A 41 -12.91 11.36 -0.99
C ASP A 41 -12.40 11.62 -2.42
N GLN A 42 -11.74 12.76 -2.65
CA GLN A 42 -11.14 13.05 -3.95
C GLN A 42 -10.08 12.01 -4.34
N LEU A 43 -9.20 11.63 -3.39
CA LEU A 43 -8.19 10.60 -3.62
C LEU A 43 -8.83 9.24 -3.89
N ASN A 44 -9.82 8.84 -3.09
CA ASN A 44 -10.50 7.57 -3.27
C ASN A 44 -11.18 7.48 -4.65
N ASN A 45 -11.94 8.51 -5.03
CA ASN A 45 -12.61 8.57 -6.32
C ASN A 45 -11.60 8.54 -7.49
N THR A 46 -10.48 9.24 -7.35
CA THR A 46 -9.42 9.24 -8.37
C THR A 46 -8.79 7.85 -8.50
N LEU A 47 -8.46 7.19 -7.38
CA LEU A 47 -7.88 5.85 -7.39
C LEU A 47 -8.86 4.81 -7.96
N LEU A 48 -10.14 4.88 -7.58
CA LEU A 48 -11.17 4.00 -8.13
C LEU A 48 -11.31 4.17 -9.64
N SER A 49 -11.27 5.41 -10.14
CA SER A 49 -11.30 5.70 -11.58
C SER A 49 -10.09 5.10 -12.31
N VAL A 50 -8.88 5.31 -11.78
CA VAL A 50 -7.65 4.74 -12.37
C VAL A 50 -7.67 3.21 -12.36
N LEU A 51 -8.09 2.60 -11.24
CA LEU A 51 -8.18 1.14 -11.11
C LEU A 51 -9.27 0.54 -12.00
N ALA A 52 -10.36 1.26 -12.25
CA ALA A 52 -11.41 0.83 -13.17
C ALA A 52 -10.87 0.75 -14.61
N ILE A 53 -10.07 1.73 -15.04
CA ILE A 53 -9.44 1.75 -16.37
C ILE A 53 -8.40 0.63 -16.51
N GLN A 54 -7.65 0.34 -15.45
CA GLN A 54 -6.58 -0.67 -15.48
C GLN A 54 -7.06 -2.09 -15.19
N ARG A 55 -8.35 -2.31 -14.89
CA ARG A 55 -8.83 -3.64 -14.53
C ARG A 55 -8.76 -4.56 -15.76
N PRO A 56 -8.00 -5.67 -15.71
CA PRO A 56 -8.01 -6.63 -16.80
C PRO A 56 -9.43 -7.17 -16.96
N HIS A 57 -9.95 -7.18 -18.18
CA HIS A 57 -11.22 -7.83 -18.45
C HIS A 57 -11.04 -9.34 -18.28
N PHE A 58 -11.45 -9.85 -17.12
CA PHE A 58 -11.57 -11.27 -16.90
C PHE A 58 -12.91 -11.73 -17.47
N PRO A 59 -12.93 -12.66 -18.45
CA PRO A 59 -14.16 -13.32 -18.85
C PRO A 59 -14.78 -13.95 -17.60
N GLN A 60 -16.03 -13.59 -17.28
CA GLN A 60 -16.78 -14.31 -16.25
C GLN A 60 -16.86 -15.77 -16.71
N PRO A 61 -16.40 -16.75 -15.92
CA PRO A 61 -16.70 -18.14 -16.21
C PRO A 61 -18.22 -18.27 -16.12
N SER A 62 -18.87 -18.49 -17.27
CA SER A 62 -20.25 -18.92 -17.30
C SER A 62 -20.33 -20.21 -16.49
N LEU A 63 -21.08 -20.20 -15.39
CA LEU A 63 -21.29 -21.34 -14.51
C LEU A 63 -22.13 -22.46 -15.17
N SER A 64 -22.03 -22.62 -16.48
CA SER A 64 -22.80 -23.59 -17.26
C SER A 64 -21.90 -24.30 -18.27
N SER A 65 -20.90 -25.04 -17.79
CA SER A 65 -20.34 -26.22 -18.47
C SER A 65 -19.36 -26.91 -17.55
N LYS A 66 -19.79 -28.01 -16.93
CA LYS A 66 -18.89 -29.05 -16.42
C LYS A 66 -18.11 -29.63 -17.62
N PRO A 67 -16.78 -29.67 -17.63
CA PRO A 67 -16.05 -30.67 -18.40
C PRO A 67 -15.66 -31.80 -17.45
N SER A 68 -16.08 -33.00 -17.84
CA SER A 68 -15.76 -34.26 -17.21
C SER A 68 -14.26 -34.39 -16.91
N ALA A 69 -13.94 -34.92 -15.74
CA ALA A 69 -12.64 -35.49 -15.46
C ALA A 69 -12.42 -36.65 -16.45
N SER A 70 -11.62 -36.41 -17.48
CA SER A 70 -11.02 -37.46 -18.29
C SER A 70 -9.53 -37.25 -18.21
N GLU A 71 -8.90 -38.17 -17.49
CA GLU A 71 -7.46 -38.41 -17.46
C GLU A 71 -6.92 -38.42 -18.89
N LEU A 72 -6.18 -37.38 -19.26
CA LEU A 72 -5.29 -37.44 -20.40
C LEU A 72 -3.87 -37.45 -19.87
N ASN A 73 -3.40 -38.67 -19.68
CA ASN A 73 -2.04 -39.12 -19.89
C ASN A 73 -1.28 -38.16 -20.83
N ILE A 74 -0.47 -37.25 -20.27
CA ILE A 74 0.49 -36.46 -21.04
C ILE A 74 1.70 -37.36 -21.26
N GLY A 75 1.52 -38.33 -22.14
CA GLY A 75 2.60 -39.00 -22.81
C GLY A 75 3.33 -37.97 -23.66
N SER A 76 4.64 -37.87 -23.42
CA SER A 76 5.69 -37.43 -24.34
C SER A 76 5.19 -37.25 -25.78
N GLY A 77 4.75 -36.04 -26.10
CA GLY A 77 4.46 -35.61 -27.46
C GLY A 77 5.39 -34.47 -27.77
N GLU A 78 6.36 -34.71 -28.66
CA GLU A 78 7.10 -33.69 -29.38
C GLU A 78 6.11 -32.61 -29.84
N SER A 79 6.09 -31.46 -29.16
CA SER A 79 5.33 -30.32 -29.64
C SER A 79 6.12 -29.71 -30.78
N SER A 80 5.76 -30.17 -31.98
CA SER A 80 5.98 -29.57 -33.29
C SER A 80 6.47 -28.12 -33.23
N SER A 81 7.58 -27.87 -33.90
CA SER A 81 8.07 -26.54 -34.26
C SER A 81 7.06 -25.83 -35.16
N LEU A 82 6.03 -25.23 -34.58
CA LEU A 82 5.29 -24.16 -35.25
C LEU A 82 6.16 -22.90 -35.20
N PRO A 83 6.17 -22.01 -36.22
CA PRO A 83 6.96 -20.79 -36.16
C PRO A 83 6.52 -20.03 -34.91
N GLN A 84 7.37 -19.96 -33.90
CA GLN A 84 7.10 -19.11 -32.75
C GLN A 84 7.00 -17.69 -33.28
N ASP A 85 5.81 -17.12 -33.20
CA ASP A 85 5.66 -15.68 -33.31
C ASP A 85 6.75 -15.06 -32.39
N PRO A 86 7.65 -14.23 -32.94
CA PRO A 86 8.76 -13.66 -32.17
C PRO A 86 8.28 -12.92 -30.90
N GLU A 87 7.02 -12.49 -30.86
CA GLU A 87 6.42 -11.91 -29.66
C GLU A 87 6.15 -12.95 -28.56
N ILE A 88 5.66 -14.15 -28.90
CA ILE A 88 5.40 -15.24 -27.96
C ILE A 88 6.72 -15.76 -27.36
N ALA A 89 7.75 -15.93 -28.19
CA ALA A 89 9.07 -16.36 -27.75
C ALA A 89 9.67 -15.41 -26.68
N LYS A 90 9.53 -14.09 -26.91
CA LYS A 90 9.97 -13.06 -25.95
C LYS A 90 9.21 -13.13 -24.63
N LYS A 91 7.88 -13.29 -24.68
CA LYS A 91 7.03 -13.42 -23.49
C LYS A 91 7.40 -14.65 -22.65
N VAL A 92 7.63 -15.79 -23.30
CA VAL A 92 8.06 -17.03 -22.63
C VAL A 92 9.43 -16.87 -21.98
N LYS A 93 10.40 -16.26 -22.67
CA LYS A 93 11.72 -15.98 -22.11
C LYS A 93 11.64 -15.08 -20.87
N LEU A 94 10.88 -13.99 -20.96
CA LEU A 94 10.68 -13.06 -19.84
C LEU A 94 10.01 -13.73 -18.63
N LEU A 95 9.02 -14.59 -18.88
CA LEU A 95 8.36 -15.35 -17.81
C LEU A 95 9.36 -16.27 -17.08
N ASN A 96 10.20 -16.99 -17.83
CA ASN A 96 11.23 -17.86 -17.26
C ASN A 96 12.26 -17.07 -16.46
N GLU A 97 12.70 -15.90 -16.94
CA GLU A 97 13.59 -15.01 -16.19
C GLU A 97 12.95 -14.56 -14.86
N LYS A 98 11.67 -14.20 -14.87
CA LYS A 98 10.95 -13.78 -13.66
C LYS A 98 10.75 -14.92 -12.66
N ILE A 99 10.41 -16.11 -13.15
CA ILE A 99 10.30 -17.32 -12.31
C ILE A 99 11.66 -17.64 -11.69
N SER A 100 12.73 -17.65 -12.49
CA SER A 100 14.09 -17.92 -12.03
C SER A 100 14.55 -16.90 -10.98
N SER A 101 14.31 -15.61 -11.24
CA SER A 101 14.59 -14.52 -10.29
C SER A 101 13.85 -14.71 -8.96
N ASN A 102 12.55 -15.00 -9.00
CA ASN A 102 11.77 -15.27 -7.79
C ASN A 102 12.26 -16.51 -7.04
N CYS A 103 12.54 -17.62 -7.74
CA CYS A 103 13.08 -18.83 -7.15
C CYS A 103 14.44 -18.58 -6.47
N SER A 104 15.26 -17.70 -7.04
CA SER A 104 16.54 -17.30 -6.46
C SER A 104 16.37 -16.46 -5.18
N ALA A 105 15.32 -15.63 -5.09
CA ALA A 105 15.03 -14.82 -3.91
C ALA A 105 14.36 -15.62 -2.77
N MET A 106 13.62 -16.69 -3.08
CA MET A 106 12.85 -17.47 -2.09
C MET A 106 13.67 -17.97 -0.89
N PRO A 107 14.88 -18.52 -1.04
CA PRO A 107 15.69 -18.97 0.10
C PRO A 107 15.94 -17.86 1.13
N ALA A 108 16.22 -16.64 0.67
CA ALA A 108 16.44 -15.49 1.54
C ALA A 108 15.15 -15.08 2.27
N VAL A 109 14.02 -15.03 1.55
CA VAL A 109 12.71 -14.71 2.13
C VAL A 109 12.33 -15.73 3.20
N LEU A 110 12.50 -17.02 2.92
CA LEU A 110 12.19 -18.10 3.86
C LEU A 110 13.09 -18.07 5.09
N LYS A 111 14.39 -17.78 4.92
CA LYS A 111 15.32 -17.59 6.04
C LYS A 111 14.87 -16.43 6.93
N ASN A 112 14.60 -15.27 6.35
CA ASN A 112 14.13 -14.10 7.09
C ASN A 112 12.82 -14.37 7.83
N MET A 113 11.89 -15.11 7.20
CA MET A 113 10.62 -15.48 7.84
C MET A 113 10.84 -16.38 9.05
N LYS A 114 11.75 -17.36 8.96
CA LYS A 114 12.15 -18.19 10.10
C LYS A 114 12.77 -17.37 11.22
N ASP A 115 13.67 -16.44 10.89
CA ASP A 115 14.33 -15.58 11.87
C ASP A 115 13.32 -14.66 12.59
N CYS A 116 12.31 -14.14 11.88
CA CYS A 116 11.23 -13.37 12.49
C CYS A 116 10.37 -14.21 13.44
N ILE A 117 10.01 -15.44 13.05
CA ILE A 117 9.25 -16.34 13.93
C ILE A 117 10.05 -16.64 15.21
N ALA A 118 11.34 -16.96 15.09
CA ALA A 118 12.20 -17.22 16.24
C ALA A 118 12.26 -16.03 17.21
N LYS A 119 12.37 -14.80 16.68
CA LYS A 119 12.32 -13.58 17.51
C LYS A 119 10.99 -13.39 18.22
N PHE A 120 9.87 -13.68 17.58
CA PHE A 120 8.56 -13.63 18.24
C PHE A 120 8.44 -14.68 19.35
N ASP A 121 8.98 -15.87 19.15
CA ASP A 121 8.96 -16.92 20.17
C ASP A 121 9.84 -16.55 21.38
N GLU A 122 11.00 -15.93 21.13
CA GLU A 122 11.84 -15.36 22.19
C GLU A 122 11.07 -14.29 22.98
N LEU A 123 10.41 -13.35 22.30
CA LEU A 123 9.60 -12.30 22.92
C LEU A 123 8.42 -12.83 23.74
N ASP A 124 7.77 -13.91 23.31
CA ASP A 124 6.68 -14.52 24.07
C ASP A 124 7.19 -15.32 25.28
N SER A 125 8.44 -15.79 25.26
CA SER A 125 9.08 -16.45 26.41
C SER A 125 9.37 -15.49 27.56
N TYR A 126 9.66 -14.23 27.25
CA TYR A 126 9.65 -13.18 28.26
C TYR A 126 8.17 -12.92 28.61
N ASN A 127 7.79 -13.08 29.89
CA ASN A 127 6.48 -12.71 30.42
C ASN A 127 6.29 -11.17 30.43
N ALA A 128 6.68 -10.49 29.35
CA ALA A 128 6.44 -9.08 29.14
C ALA A 128 4.94 -8.84 29.03
N ILE A 129 4.51 -7.65 29.48
CA ILE A 129 3.14 -7.17 29.39
C ILE A 129 2.84 -6.88 27.91
N ILE A 130 2.63 -7.93 27.14
CA ILE A 130 2.18 -7.86 25.74
C ILE A 130 0.67 -7.76 25.78
N HIS A 131 0.13 -6.71 25.16
CA HIS A 131 -1.31 -6.49 25.11
C HIS A 131 -2.03 -7.72 24.53
N PRO A 132 -3.15 -8.18 25.11
CA PRO A 132 -3.80 -9.45 24.74
C PRO A 132 -4.09 -9.62 23.24
N ALA A 133 -4.36 -8.52 22.52
CA ALA A 133 -4.58 -8.53 21.07
C ALA A 133 -3.37 -9.04 20.25
N PHE A 134 -2.15 -8.93 20.79
CA PHE A 134 -0.92 -9.37 20.14
C PHE A 134 -0.36 -10.68 20.69
N LYS A 135 -1.07 -11.32 21.62
CA LYS A 135 -0.70 -12.65 22.11
C LYS A 135 -1.09 -13.71 21.08
N ARG A 136 -0.17 -14.64 20.79
CA ARG A 136 -0.45 -15.78 19.92
C ARG A 136 -1.53 -16.66 20.58
N LYS A 137 -2.60 -16.96 19.85
CA LYS A 137 -3.60 -17.96 20.29
C LYS A 137 -2.93 -19.34 20.28
N ARG A 138 -2.84 -19.99 21.43
CA ARG A 138 -2.42 -21.40 21.53
C ARG A 138 -3.58 -22.26 21.05
N SER A 139 -3.49 -22.80 19.84
CA SER A 139 -4.31 -23.94 19.43
C SER A 139 -3.73 -25.17 20.13
N GLY A 140 -4.50 -25.74 21.07
CA GLY A 140 -4.20 -27.04 21.67
C GLY A 140 -4.45 -28.19 20.70
#